data_AF-A0A9D8S166-F1
#
_entry.id   AF-A0A9D8S166-F1
#
_cell.length_a   1.000
_cell.length_b   1.000
_cell.length_c   1.000
_cell.angle_alpha   90.00
_cell.angle_beta   90.00
_cell.angle_gamma   90.00
#
_symmetry.space_group_name_H-M   'P 1'
#
loop_
_entity.id
_entity.type
_entity.pdbx_description
1 polymer ?
#
loop_
_entity_poly.entity_id
_entity_poly.type
_entity_poly.pdbx_seq_one_letter_code
_entity_poly.pdbx_strand_id
1 'polypeptide(L)' 'MNIFLWLLIFIGGAAGALSTLYIIISLFVMIFYKLYRKVKYHASIYD' A
#
# COMPACT_ATOMS: atom_id res chain seq x y z
N MET A 1 -29.05 -19.66 10.02
CA MET A 1 -28.17 -18.51 9.73
C MET A 1 -26.73 -19.01 9.66
N ASN A 2 -26.14 -19.04 8.45
CA ASN A 2 -24.80 -19.61 8.24
C ASN A 2 -23.72 -18.60 8.66
N ILE A 3 -23.26 -18.72 9.91
CA ILE A 3 -22.17 -17.95 10.51
C ILE A 3 -20.88 -18.01 9.67
N PHE A 4 -20.64 -19.13 8.99
CA PHE A 4 -19.44 -19.38 8.19
C PHE A 4 -19.31 -18.44 6.98
N LEU A 5 -20.43 -18.10 6.34
CA LEU A 5 -20.46 -17.19 5.19
C LEU A 5 -20.13 -15.75 5.60
N TRP A 6 -20.64 -15.30 6.74
CA TRP A 6 -20.34 -13.97 7.27
C TRP A 6 -18.85 -13.80 7.61
N LEU A 7 -18.24 -14.83 8.18
CA LEU A 7 -16.82 -14.80 8.52
C LEU A 7 -15.92 -14.74 7.28
N LEU A 8 -16.29 -15.47 6.22
CA LEU A 8 -15.59 -15.43 4.93
C LEU A 8 -15.65 -14.04 4.28
N ILE A 9 -16.83 -13.39 4.31
CA ILE A 9 -17.03 -12.04 3.77
C ILE A 9 -16.19 -11.01 4.53
N PHE A 10 -16.12 -11.11 5.85
CA PHE A 10 -15.30 -10.22 6.67
C PHE A 10 -13.81 -10.37 6.36
N ILE A 11 -13.32 -11.59 6.24
CA ILE A 11 -11.90 -11.85 5.92
C ILE A 11 -11.58 -11.40 4.50
N GLY A 12 -12.43 -11.72 3.53
CA GLY A 12 -12.25 -11.31 2.13
C GLY A 12 -12.32 -9.78 1.97
N GLY A 13 -13.28 -9.14 2.63
CA GLY A 13 -13.41 -7.68 2.64
C GLY A 13 -12.23 -6.98 3.32
N ALA A 14 -11.79 -7.48 4.47
CA ALA A 14 -10.62 -6.94 5.18
C ALA A 14 -9.33 -7.12 4.37
N ALA A 15 -9.11 -8.29 3.77
CA ALA A 15 -7.94 -8.55 2.93
C ALA A 15 -7.89 -7.63 1.69
N GLY A 16 -9.04 -7.41 1.04
CA GLY A 16 -9.14 -6.49 -0.09
C GLY A 16 -8.89 -5.03 0.30
N ALA A 17 -9.46 -4.58 1.42
CA ALA A 17 -9.25 -3.22 1.92
C ALA A 17 -7.79 -2.98 2.32
N LEU A 18 -7.18 -3.91 3.05
CA LEU A 18 -5.78 -3.83 3.46
C LEU A 18 -4.83 -3.83 2.25
N SER A 19 -5.10 -4.66 1.24
CA SER A 19 -4.29 -4.70 0.01
C SER A 19 -4.35 -3.38 -0.76
N THR A 20 -5.55 -2.80 -0.86
CA THR A 20 -5.75 -1.51 -1.54
C THR A 20 -5.02 -0.38 -0.80
N LEU A 21 -5.16 -0.31 0.52
CA LEU A 21 -4.45 0.67 1.35
C LEU A 21 -2.93 0.52 1.24
N TYR A 22 -2.44 -0.71 1.27
CA TYR A 22 -1.01 -1.00 1.15
C TYR A 22 -0.42 -0.50 -0.17
N ILE A 23 -1.10 -0.74 -1.30
CA ILE A 23 -0.64 -0.29 -2.62
C ILE A 23 -0.58 1.23 -2.68
N ILE A 24 -1.62 1.92 -2.19
CA ILE A 24 -1.67 3.39 -2.16
C ILE A 24 -0.51 3.94 -1.34
N ILE A 25 -0.33 3.45 -0.11
CA ILE A 25 0.74 3.90 0.78
C ILE A 25 2.10 3.60 0.15
N SER A 26 2.31 2.42 -0.43
CA SER A 26 3.57 2.04 -1.09
C SER A 26 3.93 2.96 -2.26
N LEU A 27 2.95 3.36 -3.06
CA LEU A 27 3.14 4.32 -4.16
C LEU A 27 3.61 5.68 -3.63
N PHE A 28 2.91 6.22 -2.63
CA PHE A 28 3.28 7.50 -2.03
C PHE A 28 4.66 7.43 -1.37
N VAL A 29 4.93 6.39 -0.58
CA VAL A 29 6.22 6.19 0.10
C VAL A 29 7.36 6.11 -0.90
N MET A 30 7.21 5.39 -2.02
CA MET A 30 8.26 5.34 -3.06
C MET A 30 8.53 6.72 -3.68
N ILE A 31 7.49 7.51 -3.94
CA ILE A 31 7.64 8.87 -4.48
C ILE A 31 8.37 9.77 -3.50
N PHE A 32 7.93 9.78 -2.23
CA PHE A 32 8.58 10.58 -1.17
C PHE A 32 10.02 10.13 -0.92
N TYR A 33 10.26 8.82 -0.93
CA TYR A 33 11.59 8.27 -0.77
C TYR A 33 12.49 8.72 -1.94
N LYS A 34 12.05 8.59 -3.20
CA LYS A 34 12.79 9.11 -4.36
C LYS A 34 13.06 10.61 -4.25
N LEU A 35 12.09 11.40 -3.81
CA LEU A 35 12.24 12.84 -3.61
C LEU A 35 13.26 13.17 -2.49
N TYR A 36 13.19 12.48 -1.36
CA TYR A 36 14.13 12.62 -0.25
C TYR A 36 15.55 12.28 -0.67
N ARG A 37 15.73 11.16 -1.40
CA ARG A 37 17.03 10.75 -1.94
C ARG A 37 17.60 11.79 -2.90
N LYS A 38 16.75 12.36 -3.78
CA LYS A 38 17.13 13.44 -4.69
C LYS A 38 17.62 14.69 -3.95
N VAL A 39 16.88 15.14 -2.93
CA VAL A 39 17.22 16.37 -2.17
C VAL A 39 18.49 16.19 -1.34
N LYS A 40 18.66 15.02 -0.70
CA LYS A 40 19.79 14.78 0.19
C LYS A 40 21.07 14.40 -0.53
N TYR A 41 20.98 13.59 -1.59
CA TYR A 41 22.15 13.04 -2.27
C TYR A 41 22.42 13.65 -3.64
N HIS A 42 21.59 14.60 -4.11
CA HIS A 42 21.68 15.18 -5.46
C HIS A 42 21.74 14.13 -6.59
N ALA A 43 21.32 12.90 -6.31
CA ALA A 43 21.33 11.79 -7.26
C ALA A 43 20.10 11.88 -8.18
N SER A 44 20.31 11.58 -9.47
CA SER A 44 19.28 11.58 -10.51
C SER A 44 18.09 10.71 -10.12
N ILE A 45 16.87 11.16 -10.42
CA ILE A 45 15.61 10.44 -10.15
C ILE A 45 15.46 9.17 -11.04
N TYR A 46 16.35 9.02 -12.03
CA TYR A 46 16.20 8.08 -13.15
C TYR A 46 17.12 6.85 -13.12
N ASP A 47 17.89 6.63 -12.04
CA ASP A 47 18.62 5.36 -11.79
C ASP A 47 17.80 4.42 -10.88
#